data_AF-A0A8D0L7P2-F1
#
_entry.id   AF-A0A8D0L7P2-F1
#
_cell.length_a   1.000
_cell.length_b   1.000
_cell.length_c   1.000
_cell.angle_alpha   90.00
_cell.angle_beta   90.00
_cell.angle_gamma   90.00
#
_symmetry.space_group_name_H-M   'P 1'
#
loop_
_entity.id
_entity.type
_entity.pdbx_description
1 polymer ?
#
loop_
_entity_poly.entity_id
_entity_poly.type
_entity_poly.pdbx_seq_one_letter_code
_entity_poly.pdbx_strand_id
1 'polypeptide(L)'
;MVRDGVYFMYEALHGSQKKILVEGANAALLDIDFGTYPFVTSSNCTVGGVCTGLGVPPQNIGEVYGVVKAYTTRVGIGAFPTEQINETGDLLQSRGHECGVTTGRKRRCGWLDLVILRYAHMINGFTALALTKLDILDVLDEIKIGVA
;
A
#
# COMPACT_ATOMS: atom_id res chain seq x y z
N MET A 1 22.88 18.01 -8.61
CA MET A 1 21.89 17.17 -7.87
C MET A 1 22.53 15.89 -7.35
N VAL A 2 23.32 15.18 -8.17
CA VAL A 2 24.10 13.99 -7.76
C VAL A 2 25.08 14.29 -6.62
N ARG A 3 25.12 13.42 -5.61
CA ARG A 3 26.01 13.45 -4.44
C ARG A 3 26.02 12.07 -3.78
N ASP A 4 26.88 11.88 -2.79
CA ASP A 4 26.82 10.69 -1.93
C ASP A 4 25.55 10.71 -1.07
N GLY A 5 24.66 9.73 -1.29
CA GLY A 5 23.37 9.64 -0.61
C GLY A 5 23.48 9.15 0.84
N VAL A 6 24.43 8.27 1.13
CA VAL A 6 24.62 7.70 2.47
C VAL A 6 25.13 8.78 3.42
N TYR A 7 26.16 9.53 3.00
CA TYR A 7 26.68 10.64 3.79
C TYR A 7 25.61 11.72 4.01
N PHE A 8 24.85 12.05 2.96
CA PHE A 8 23.74 13.01 3.06
C PHE A 8 22.68 12.58 4.09
N MET A 9 22.26 11.31 4.06
CA MET A 9 21.26 10.78 4.99
C MET A 9 21.81 10.71 6.42
N TYR A 10 23.06 10.30 6.60
CA TYR A 10 23.71 10.22 7.90
C TYR A 10 23.77 11.58 8.60
N GLU A 11 24.21 12.63 7.90
CA GLU A 11 24.23 14.01 8.39
C GLU A 11 22.82 14.52 8.70
N ALA A 12 21.82 14.18 7.88
CA ALA A 12 20.44 14.57 8.12
C ALA A 12 19.83 13.91 9.37
N LEU A 13 20.26 12.69 9.70
CA LEU A 13 19.79 11.92 10.85
C LEU A 13 20.46 12.33 12.17
N HIS A 14 21.74 12.72 12.15
CA HIS A 14 22.54 12.98 13.36
C HIS A 14 22.85 14.45 13.61
N GLY A 15 22.60 15.32 12.64
CA GLY A 15 22.79 16.76 12.77
C GLY A 15 21.65 17.45 13.53
N SER A 16 21.26 18.63 13.07
CA SER A 16 20.09 19.34 13.60
C SER A 16 18.83 18.48 13.45
N GLN A 17 17.93 18.52 14.43
CA GLN A 17 16.67 17.78 14.38
C GLN A 17 15.87 18.11 13.11
N LYS A 18 15.62 17.09 12.28
CA LYS A 18 14.82 17.17 11.05
C LYS A 18 13.67 16.17 11.10
N LYS A 19 12.56 16.53 10.46
CA LYS A 19 11.49 15.58 10.13
C LYS A 19 11.75 15.08 8.72
N ILE A 20 12.03 13.79 8.59
CA ILE A 20 12.28 13.13 7.30
C ILE A 20 11.05 12.27 7.00
N LEU A 21 10.47 12.48 5.81
CA LEU A 21 9.37 11.67 5.31
C LEU A 21 9.88 10.82 4.15
N VAL A 22 9.53 9.54 4.16
CA VAL A 22 9.80 8.61 3.06
C VAL A 22 8.47 8.25 2.41
N GLU A 23 8.32 8.57 1.14
CA GLU A 23 7.15 8.23 0.35
C GLU A 23 7.35 6.87 -0.31
N GLY A 24 6.67 5.85 0.22
CA GLY A 24 6.69 4.50 -0.35
C GLY A 24 6.00 4.47 -1.72
N ALA A 25 6.66 3.86 -2.70
CA ALA A 25 6.04 3.53 -3.98
C ALA A 25 5.37 2.15 -3.93
N ASN A 26 4.36 1.94 -4.79
CA ASN A 26 3.60 0.69 -4.89
C ASN A 26 2.92 0.31 -3.56
N ALA A 27 2.85 -0.98 -3.23
CA ALA A 27 2.15 -1.48 -2.03
C ALA A 27 2.67 -2.86 -1.63
N ALA A 28 2.42 -3.28 -0.39
CA ALA A 28 2.91 -4.54 0.16
C ALA A 28 2.60 -5.78 -0.69
N LEU A 29 1.40 -5.88 -1.28
CA LEU A 29 1.04 -7.02 -2.13
C LEU A 29 1.62 -6.99 -3.55
N LEU A 30 2.36 -5.93 -3.89
CA LEU A 30 3.15 -5.81 -5.10
C LEU A 30 4.65 -5.98 -4.82
N ASP A 31 5.06 -6.21 -3.57
CA ASP A 31 6.45 -6.45 -3.21
C ASP A 31 6.99 -7.71 -3.91
N ILE A 32 8.26 -7.70 -4.32
CA ILE A 32 8.88 -8.82 -5.04
C ILE A 32 8.93 -10.12 -4.22
N ASP A 33 9.13 -10.02 -2.91
CA ASP A 33 9.26 -11.19 -2.02
C ASP A 33 7.91 -11.55 -1.38
N PHE A 34 7.14 -10.53 -1.00
CA PHE A 34 5.96 -10.72 -0.15
C PHE A 34 4.64 -10.57 -0.90
N GLY A 35 4.67 -10.08 -2.14
CA GLY A 35 3.49 -9.86 -2.95
C GLY A 35 2.96 -11.13 -3.61
N THR A 36 1.94 -10.97 -4.43
CA THR A 36 1.32 -12.08 -5.18
C THR A 36 2.16 -12.49 -6.40
N TYR A 37 3.36 -13.01 -6.17
CA TYR A 37 4.28 -13.44 -7.23
C TYR A 37 3.59 -14.43 -8.20
N PRO A 38 3.79 -14.32 -9.53
CA PRO A 38 4.69 -13.41 -10.25
C PRO A 38 4.07 -12.03 -10.59
N PHE A 39 2.87 -11.74 -10.11
CA PHE A 39 2.14 -10.51 -10.43
C PHE A 39 2.48 -9.38 -9.45
N VAL A 40 3.75 -9.02 -9.43
CA VAL A 40 4.39 -8.08 -8.50
C VAL A 40 5.26 -7.08 -9.26
N THR A 41 5.80 -6.07 -8.57
CA THR A 41 6.91 -5.27 -9.10
C THR A 41 8.25 -5.92 -8.76
N SER A 42 9.35 -5.35 -9.25
CA SER A 42 10.69 -5.92 -9.14
C SER A 42 11.52 -5.35 -7.99
N SER A 43 10.87 -4.76 -6.99
CA SER A 43 11.52 -4.13 -5.83
C SER A 43 10.74 -4.41 -4.55
N ASN A 44 11.39 -4.17 -3.41
CA ASN A 44 10.73 -4.24 -2.11
C ASN A 44 9.92 -2.97 -1.88
N CYS A 45 8.61 -3.14 -1.74
CA CYS A 45 7.64 -2.08 -1.43
C CYS A 45 7.29 -2.04 0.07
N THR A 46 7.94 -2.89 0.86
CA THR A 46 7.78 -3.03 2.31
C THR A 46 8.85 -2.25 3.07
N VAL A 47 8.69 -2.12 4.40
CA VAL A 47 9.53 -1.27 5.27
C VAL A 47 11.03 -1.56 5.15
N GLY A 48 11.42 -2.81 4.88
CA GLY A 48 12.82 -3.18 4.64
C GLY A 48 13.45 -2.46 3.44
N GLY A 49 12.65 -2.13 2.43
CA GLY A 49 13.06 -1.34 1.26
C GLY A 49 13.48 0.09 1.62
N VAL A 50 13.02 0.65 2.74
CA VAL A 50 13.47 1.95 3.24
C VAL A 50 14.93 1.87 3.69
N CYS A 51 15.27 0.84 4.46
CA CYS A 51 16.65 0.64 4.95
C CYS A 51 17.61 0.42 3.79
N THR A 52 17.27 -0.48 2.86
CA THR A 52 18.14 -0.83 1.73
C THR A 52 18.21 0.29 0.69
N GLY A 53 17.10 1.00 0.45
CA GLY A 53 17.02 2.08 -0.53
C GLY A 53 17.66 3.40 -0.09
N LEU A 54 17.70 3.69 1.22
CA LEU A 54 18.27 4.93 1.75
C LEU A 54 19.62 4.75 2.45
N GLY A 55 20.06 3.50 2.68
CA GLY A 55 21.30 3.20 3.40
C GLY A 55 21.23 3.60 4.87
N VAL A 56 20.07 3.42 5.50
CA VAL A 56 19.83 3.76 6.91
C VAL A 56 19.58 2.51 7.75
N PRO A 57 20.03 2.45 9.01
CA PRO A 57 19.83 1.27 9.83
C PRO A 57 18.42 1.27 10.46
N PRO A 58 17.86 0.10 10.82
CA PRO A 58 16.45 -0.02 11.23
C PRO A 58 16.05 0.83 12.43
N GLN A 59 16.96 1.10 13.37
CA GLN A 59 16.70 1.92 14.55
C GLN A 59 16.39 3.40 14.23
N ASN A 60 16.66 3.85 13.00
CA ASN A 60 16.30 5.19 12.54
C ASN A 60 14.91 5.24 11.90
N ILE A 61 14.24 4.10 11.76
CA ILE A 61 12.84 4.04 11.33
C ILE A 61 11.95 4.34 12.54
N GLY A 62 11.16 5.40 12.43
CA GLY A 62 10.18 5.80 13.45
C GLY A 62 8.78 5.30 13.10
N GLU A 63 7.87 6.24 12.87
CA GLU A 63 6.47 5.93 12.53
C GLU A 63 6.33 5.30 11.14
N VAL A 64 5.55 4.23 11.05
CA VAL A 64 5.26 3.52 9.81
C VAL A 64 3.74 3.50 9.60
N TYR A 65 3.26 4.39 8.74
CA TYR A 65 1.83 4.54 8.46
C TYR A 65 1.37 3.62 7.33
N GLY A 66 0.44 2.72 7.61
CA GLY A 66 -0.21 1.89 6.60
C GLY A 66 -1.35 2.65 5.93
N VAL A 67 -1.25 2.93 4.63
CA VAL A 67 -2.36 3.52 3.87
C VAL A 67 -3.29 2.41 3.39
N VAL A 68 -4.49 2.38 3.94
CA VAL A 68 -5.49 1.34 3.71
C VAL A 68 -6.71 1.98 3.06
N LYS A 69 -7.18 1.39 1.96
CA LYS A 69 -8.46 1.80 1.39
C LYS A 69 -9.60 1.01 2.04
N ALA A 70 -10.76 1.63 2.23
CA ALA A 70 -11.93 1.00 2.85
C ALA A 70 -12.50 -0.19 2.06
N TYR A 71 -12.02 -0.41 0.84
CA TYR A 71 -12.28 -1.57 -0.01
C TYR A 71 -11.02 -1.86 -0.86
N THR A 72 -10.93 -3.05 -1.44
CA THR A 72 -9.71 -3.49 -2.12
C THR A 72 -9.81 -3.28 -3.62
N THR A 73 -8.70 -2.92 -4.27
CA THR A 73 -8.63 -2.88 -5.74
C THR A 73 -7.32 -3.43 -6.27
N ARG A 74 -7.36 -3.96 -7.49
CA ARG A 74 -6.18 -4.47 -8.18
C ARG A 74 -6.16 -3.99 -9.64
N VAL A 75 -4.98 -3.56 -10.10
CA VAL A 75 -4.70 -3.38 -11.53
C VAL A 75 -4.04 -4.65 -12.06
N GLY A 76 -4.45 -5.10 -13.23
CA GLY A 76 -3.87 -6.29 -13.87
C GLY A 76 -4.42 -7.61 -13.30
N ILE A 77 -3.80 -8.70 -13.77
CA ILE A 77 -4.16 -10.07 -13.39
C ILE A 77 -3.53 -10.48 -12.05
N GLY A 78 -3.84 -11.68 -11.58
CA GLY A 78 -3.37 -12.25 -10.32
C GLY A 78 -4.46 -12.41 -9.28
N ALA A 79 -4.15 -13.16 -8.22
CA ALA A 79 -5.12 -13.55 -7.19
C ALA A 79 -5.77 -12.33 -6.52
N PHE A 80 -7.09 -12.42 -6.31
CA PHE A 80 -7.86 -11.39 -5.61
C PHE A 80 -9.03 -12.06 -4.87
N PRO A 81 -8.80 -12.52 -3.62
CA PRO A 81 -9.76 -13.36 -2.89
C PRO A 81 -11.13 -12.72 -2.68
N THR A 82 -11.17 -11.42 -2.41
CA THR A 82 -12.40 -10.66 -2.14
C THR A 82 -12.95 -9.94 -3.37
N GLU A 83 -12.51 -10.31 -4.58
CA GLU A 83 -12.99 -9.70 -5.81
C GLU A 83 -14.49 -9.86 -6.00
N GLN A 84 -15.17 -8.76 -6.30
CA GLN A 84 -16.60 -8.74 -6.57
C GLN A 84 -16.83 -8.66 -8.08
N ILE A 85 -17.05 -9.81 -8.72
CA ILE A 85 -17.42 -9.91 -10.14
C ILE A 85 -18.94 -9.82 -10.28
N ASN A 86 -19.51 -8.71 -9.81
CA ASN A 86 -20.94 -8.46 -9.75
C ASN A 86 -21.21 -6.94 -9.60
N GLU A 87 -22.48 -6.56 -9.46
CA GLU A 87 -22.94 -5.17 -9.34
C GLU A 87 -22.25 -4.39 -8.20
N THR A 88 -21.88 -5.05 -7.10
CA THR A 88 -21.12 -4.41 -6.01
C THR A 88 -19.76 -3.96 -6.49
N GLY A 89 -19.04 -4.79 -7.26
CA GLY A 89 -17.74 -4.43 -7.81
C GLY A 89 -17.82 -3.26 -8.78
N ASP A 90 -18.85 -3.22 -9.61
CA ASP A 90 -19.13 -2.11 -10.54
C ASP A 90 -19.48 -0.81 -9.79
N LEU A 91 -20.24 -0.90 -8.72
CA LEU A 91 -20.58 0.23 -7.85
C LEU A 91 -19.33 0.82 -7.18
N LEU A 92 -18.49 -0.04 -6.57
CA LEU A 92 -17.23 0.39 -5.96
C LEU A 92 -16.29 1.03 -6.99
N GLN A 93 -16.21 0.47 -8.19
CA GLN A 93 -15.35 1.01 -9.25
C GLN A 93 -15.83 2.39 -9.71
N SER A 94 -17.14 2.52 -9.98
CA SER A 94 -17.71 3.76 -10.50
C SER A 94 -17.64 4.90 -9.49
N ARG A 95 -18.10 4.68 -8.25
CA ARG A 95 -18.04 5.68 -7.17
C ARG A 95 -16.62 6.03 -6.76
N GLY A 96 -15.77 5.00 -6.68
CA GLY A 96 -14.36 5.17 -6.31
C GLY A 96 -13.50 5.80 -7.40
N HIS A 97 -14.06 6.03 -8.60
CA HIS A 97 -13.32 6.41 -9.81
C HIS A 97 -12.08 5.53 -10.03
N GLU A 98 -12.26 4.22 -9.89
CA GLU A 98 -11.16 3.25 -9.92
C GLU A 98 -10.75 2.90 -11.35
N CYS A 99 -10.18 3.89 -12.02
CA CYS A 99 -9.70 3.83 -13.38
C CYS A 99 -8.29 4.43 -13.46
N GLY A 100 -7.42 3.86 -14.29
CA GLY A 100 -6.10 4.43 -14.54
C GLY A 100 -6.22 5.79 -15.22
N VAL A 101 -5.72 6.85 -14.58
CA VAL A 101 -5.78 8.23 -15.11
C VAL A 101 -5.10 8.40 -16.48
N THR A 102 -4.05 7.62 -16.74
CA THR A 102 -3.32 7.65 -18.03
C THR A 102 -3.82 6.60 -19.02
N THR A 103 -4.17 5.41 -18.54
CA THR A 103 -4.48 4.25 -19.40
C THR A 103 -5.96 4.06 -19.67
N GLY A 104 -6.84 4.67 -18.87
CA GLY A 104 -8.28 4.40 -18.90
C GLY A 104 -8.66 2.98 -18.47
N ARG A 105 -7.71 2.18 -17.95
CA ARG A 105 -7.98 0.79 -17.57
C ARG A 105 -8.73 0.76 -16.24
N LYS A 106 -9.92 0.16 -16.26
CA LYS A 106 -10.71 -0.15 -15.06
C LYS A 106 -9.92 -1.07 -14.13
N ARG A 107 -9.99 -0.77 -12.82
CA ARG A 107 -9.44 -1.62 -11.77
C ARG A 107 -10.47 -2.66 -11.35
N ARG A 108 -9.98 -3.84 -11.00
CA ARG A 108 -10.78 -4.86 -10.31
C ARG A 108 -11.08 -4.36 -8.90
N CYS A 109 -12.31 -4.55 -8.42
CA CYS A 109 -12.75 -4.05 -7.12
C CYS A 109 -13.34 -5.18 -6.27
N GLY A 110 -13.19 -5.07 -4.96
CA GLY A 110 -13.59 -6.10 -4.02
C GLY A 110 -13.67 -5.58 -2.60
N TRP A 111 -14.16 -6.41 -1.68
CA TRP A 111 -14.29 -6.04 -0.27
C TRP A 111 -12.94 -5.81 0.41
N LEU A 112 -12.94 -5.09 1.52
CA LEU A 112 -11.78 -5.00 2.40
C LEU A 112 -11.43 -6.40 2.90
N ASP A 113 -10.14 -6.74 2.83
CA ASP A 113 -9.62 -8.03 3.27
C ASP A 113 -8.68 -7.82 4.47
N LEU A 114 -9.14 -8.21 5.66
CA LEU A 114 -8.35 -8.09 6.89
C LEU A 114 -7.29 -9.20 7.03
N VAL A 115 -7.43 -10.32 6.32
CA VAL A 115 -6.39 -11.36 6.27
C VAL A 115 -5.17 -10.82 5.54
N ILE A 116 -5.39 -10.19 4.39
CA ILE A 116 -4.36 -9.49 3.62
C ILE A 116 -3.77 -8.31 4.41
N LEU A 117 -4.61 -7.49 5.03
CA LEU A 117 -4.13 -6.34 5.81
C LEU A 117 -3.27 -6.79 6.99
N ARG A 118 -3.68 -7.85 7.70
CA ARG A 118 -2.91 -8.43 8.80
C ARG A 118 -1.57 -8.97 8.30
N TYR A 119 -1.54 -9.66 7.16
CA TYR A 119 -0.28 -10.10 6.53
C TYR A 119 0.64 -8.92 6.20
N ALA A 120 0.11 -7.85 5.60
CA ALA A 120 0.89 -6.65 5.32
C ALA A 120 1.44 -5.99 6.60
N HIS A 121 0.67 -6.02 7.70
CA HIS A 121 1.11 -5.53 9.00
C HIS A 121 2.22 -6.41 9.61
N MET A 122 2.14 -7.74 9.49
CA MET A 122 3.19 -8.66 9.98
C MET A 122 4.56 -8.32 9.40
N ILE A 123 4.61 -7.87 8.14
CA ILE A 123 5.86 -7.51 7.45
C ILE A 123 6.30 -6.09 7.76
N ASN A 124 5.37 -5.13 7.76
CA ASN A 124 5.71 -3.71 7.82
C ASN A 124 5.73 -3.13 9.24
N GLY A 125 5.10 -3.79 10.21
CA GLY A 125 5.01 -3.30 11.59
C GLY A 125 4.34 -1.93 11.70
N PHE A 126 3.20 -1.73 11.01
CA PHE A 126 2.51 -0.44 10.99
C PHE A 126 2.24 0.10 12.41
N THR A 127 2.62 1.35 12.66
CA THR A 127 2.37 2.05 13.93
C THR A 127 0.98 2.68 13.97
N ALA A 128 0.46 3.10 12.81
CA ALA A 128 -0.91 3.56 12.64
C ALA A 128 -1.41 3.31 11.21
N LEU A 129 -2.72 3.42 11.02
CA LEU A 129 -3.37 3.25 9.71
C LEU A 129 -4.06 4.54 9.28
N ALA A 130 -3.93 4.87 8.00
CA ALA A 130 -4.74 5.88 7.33
C ALA A 130 -5.81 5.17 6.49
N LEU A 131 -7.05 5.13 6.99
CA LEU A 131 -8.18 4.55 6.26
C LEU A 131 -8.77 5.58 5.30
N THR A 132 -8.78 5.26 4.02
CA THR A 132 -9.15 6.17 2.93
C THR A 132 -10.39 5.69 2.16
N LYS A 133 -11.06 6.64 1.50
CA LYS A 133 -12.25 6.40 0.65
C LYS A 133 -13.42 5.73 1.38
N LEU A 134 -13.63 6.09 2.64
CA LEU A 134 -14.74 5.56 3.44
C LEU A 134 -16.10 6.00 2.87
N ASP A 135 -16.16 7.23 2.34
CA ASP A 135 -17.31 7.87 1.66
C ASP A 135 -17.86 7.09 0.44
N ILE A 136 -17.03 6.20 -0.13
CA ILE A 136 -17.45 5.35 -1.24
C ILE A 136 -18.50 4.33 -0.79
N LEU A 137 -18.44 3.93 0.49
CA LEU A 137 -19.31 2.91 1.08
C LEU A 137 -20.65 3.47 1.56
N ASP A 138 -20.85 4.80 1.57
CA ASP A 138 -22.03 5.49 2.14
C ASP A 138 -23.38 5.08 1.52
N VAL A 139 -23.38 4.43 0.35
CA VAL A 139 -24.59 4.05 -0.39
C VAL A 139 -24.95 2.57 -0.26
N LEU A 140 -24.16 1.80 0.49
CA LEU A 140 -24.37 0.37 0.66
C LEU A 140 -25.16 0.12 1.95
N ASP A 141 -26.26 -0.64 1.85
CA ASP A 141 -27.03 -1.07 3.02
C ASP A 141 -26.23 -2.05 3.90
N GLU A 142 -25.36 -2.86 3.28
CA GLU A 142 -24.46 -3.80 3.96
C GLU A 142 -23.03 -3.73 3.39
N ILE A 143 -22.04 -3.89 4.28
CA ILE A 143 -20.62 -3.94 3.92
C ILE A 143 -20.06 -5.28 4.41
N LYS A 144 -19.39 -6.02 3.53
CA LYS A 144 -18.68 -7.27 3.89
C LYS A 144 -17.20 -7.02 4.05
N ILE A 145 -16.58 -7.78 4.94
CA ILE A 145 -15.15 -7.72 5.23
C ILE A 145 -14.62 -9.16 5.30
N GLY A 146 -13.54 -9.45 4.57
CA GLY A 146 -12.86 -10.75 4.64
C GLY A 146 -12.09 -10.89 5.96
N VAL A 147 -12.35 -11.96 6.72
CA VAL A 147 -11.78 -12.17 8.07
C VAL A 147 -11.07 -13.52 8.26
N ALA A 148 -11.39 -14.51 7.43
CA ALA A 148 -10.83 -15.86 7.45
C ALA A 148 -10.98 -16.51 6.07
#